data_AF-A0A260ZNT5-F1
#
_entry.id   AF-A0A260ZNT5-F1
#
_cell.length_a   1.000
_cell.length_b   1.000
_cell.length_c   1.000
_cell.angle_alpha   90.00
_cell.angle_beta   90.00
_cell.angle_gamma   90.00
#
_symmetry.space_group_name_H-M   'P 1'
#
loop_
_entity.id
_entity.type
_entity.pdbx_description
1 polymer ?
#
loop_
_entity_poly.entity_id
_entity_poly.type
_entity_poly.pdbx_seq_one_letter_code
_entity_poly.pdbx_strand_id
1 'polypeptide(L)'
;TPNEQYFRLKMSNEKGPSSTERGVRIEQLKKLVNKAERRLLEVESRATPLKRNAGRTEAEYEKAVEKKENFLNMIERSRGNNLEKYEDAINDYDNEIDRTENEMKTAALLLDQVNLEYSKLKGVMKSAQNSIRALIEEIDKERAEILNINNQPDSAVATPPPGAFRPSSQGSRHEVAFGMKEPKTSEGVDEPEETKAEPANESRNRPFSPCGLGTSTTHHDSVD
;
A
#
# COMPACT_ATOMS: atom_id res chain seq x y z
N THR A 1 -6.49 -53.76 -15.92
CA THR A 1 -7.23 -53.73 -17.22
C THR A 1 -7.11 -52.36 -17.86
N PRO A 2 -7.38 -52.18 -19.17
CA PRO A 2 -7.42 -50.85 -19.80
C PRO A 2 -8.34 -49.86 -19.08
N ASN A 3 -9.40 -50.38 -18.44
CA ASN A 3 -10.31 -49.60 -17.59
C ASN A 3 -9.67 -49.08 -16.30
N GLU A 4 -8.70 -49.77 -15.69
CA GLU A 4 -8.00 -49.27 -14.49
C GLU A 4 -7.05 -48.11 -14.78
N GLN A 5 -6.44 -48.08 -15.98
CA GLN A 5 -5.63 -46.95 -16.40
C GLN A 5 -6.47 -45.71 -16.69
N TYR A 6 -7.66 -45.89 -17.28
CA TYR A 6 -8.62 -44.79 -17.50
C TYR A 6 -9.16 -44.22 -16.18
N PHE A 7 -9.43 -45.08 -15.19
CA PHE A 7 -9.84 -44.65 -13.85
C PHE A 7 -8.72 -43.93 -13.09
N ARG A 8 -7.47 -44.39 -13.18
CA ARG A 8 -6.34 -43.67 -12.59
C ARG A 8 -6.12 -42.30 -13.25
N LEU A 9 -6.28 -42.20 -14.57
CA LEU A 9 -6.11 -40.94 -15.31
C LEU A 9 -7.22 -39.91 -14.98
N LYS A 10 -8.47 -40.35 -14.76
CA LYS A 10 -9.56 -39.48 -14.29
C LYS A 10 -9.33 -39.01 -12.85
N MET A 11 -8.91 -39.90 -11.95
CA MET A 11 -8.64 -39.56 -10.54
C MET A 11 -7.44 -38.60 -10.37
N SER A 12 -6.48 -38.60 -11.30
CA SER A 12 -5.36 -37.66 -11.30
C SER A 12 -5.70 -36.29 -11.92
N ASN A 13 -6.73 -36.21 -12.77
CA ASN A 13 -7.15 -34.95 -13.41
C ASN A 13 -8.28 -34.23 -12.64
N GLU A 14 -8.99 -34.92 -11.74
CA GLU A 14 -10.08 -34.33 -10.93
C GLU A 14 -9.62 -33.75 -9.59
N LYS A 15 -8.39 -34.04 -9.15
CA LYS A 15 -7.84 -33.43 -7.94
C LYS A 15 -7.23 -32.09 -8.30
N GLY A 16 -7.99 -31.02 -8.03
CA GLY A 16 -7.48 -29.66 -7.98
C GLY A 16 -6.22 -29.55 -7.09
N PRO A 17 -5.48 -28.44 -7.16
CA PRO A 17 -4.23 -28.28 -6.44
C PRO A 17 -4.41 -28.58 -4.94
N SER A 18 -3.52 -29.39 -4.39
CA SER A 18 -3.57 -29.80 -2.98
C SER A 18 -3.51 -28.59 -2.05
N SER A 19 -3.99 -28.74 -0.82
CA SER A 19 -3.95 -27.67 0.19
C SER A 19 -2.52 -27.14 0.40
N THR A 20 -1.52 -28.03 0.40
CA THR A 20 -0.10 -27.67 0.49
C THR A 20 0.39 -26.88 -0.73
N GLU A 21 0.01 -27.28 -1.95
CA GLU A 21 0.37 -26.55 -3.18
C GLU A 21 -0.26 -25.16 -3.21
N ARG A 22 -1.52 -25.01 -2.79
CA ARG A 22 -2.18 -23.70 -2.66
C ARG A 22 -1.50 -22.84 -1.60
N GLY A 23 -1.10 -23.41 -0.46
CA GLY A 23 -0.33 -22.72 0.57
C GLY A 23 1.02 -22.19 0.05
N VAL A 24 1.78 -23.03 -0.66
CA VAL A 24 3.03 -22.62 -1.32
C VAL A 24 2.78 -21.51 -2.35
N ARG A 25 1.69 -21.61 -3.12
CA ARG A 25 1.32 -20.60 -4.12
C ARG A 25 0.96 -19.26 -3.49
N ILE A 26 0.22 -19.25 -2.37
CA ILE A 26 -0.09 -18.03 -1.62
C ILE A 26 1.20 -17.35 -1.16
N GLU A 27 2.16 -18.10 -0.60
CA GLU A 27 3.44 -17.53 -0.16
C GLU A 27 4.27 -16.98 -1.32
N GLN A 28 4.27 -17.64 -2.48
CA GLN A 28 4.89 -17.09 -3.70
C GLN A 28 4.23 -15.79 -4.16
N LEU A 29 2.89 -15.73 -4.15
CA LEU A 29 2.15 -14.53 -4.53
C LEU A 29 2.39 -13.38 -3.53
N LYS A 30 2.45 -13.65 -2.23
CA LYS A 30 2.83 -12.64 -1.22
C LYS A 30 4.24 -12.09 -1.44
N LYS A 31 5.21 -12.95 -1.73
CA LYS A 31 6.58 -12.49 -2.08
C LYS A 31 6.59 -11.59 -3.31
N LEU A 32 5.76 -11.89 -4.30
CA LEU A 32 5.61 -11.09 -5.51
C LEU A 32 4.95 -9.73 -5.21
N VAL A 33 3.90 -9.70 -4.37
CA VAL A 33 3.29 -8.45 -3.89
C VAL A 33 4.32 -7.61 -3.14
N ASN A 34 5.02 -8.16 -2.16
CA ASN A 34 6.03 -7.44 -1.37
C ASN A 34 7.16 -6.90 -2.27
N LYS A 35 7.57 -7.66 -3.28
CA LYS A 35 8.58 -7.20 -4.26
C LYS A 35 8.06 -6.06 -5.12
N ALA A 36 6.80 -6.14 -5.57
CA ALA A 36 6.16 -5.08 -6.34
C ALA A 36 5.96 -3.82 -5.52
N GLU A 37 5.59 -3.93 -4.24
CA GLU A 37 5.45 -2.81 -3.29
C GLU A 37 6.77 -2.09 -3.06
N ARG A 38 7.87 -2.82 -2.82
CA ARG A 38 9.20 -2.21 -2.67
C ARG A 38 9.58 -1.42 -3.92
N ARG A 39 9.37 -2.01 -5.10
CA ARG A 39 9.65 -1.33 -6.37
C ARG A 39 8.72 -0.15 -6.60
N LEU A 40 7.47 -0.21 -6.13
CA LEU A 40 6.53 0.91 -6.19
C LEU A 40 7.06 2.10 -5.39
N LEU A 41 7.57 1.86 -4.17
CA LEU A 41 8.19 2.89 -3.34
C LEU A 41 9.43 3.50 -4.01
N GLU A 42 10.27 2.68 -4.66
CA GLU A 42 11.41 3.17 -5.45
C GLU A 42 10.95 4.07 -6.60
N VAL A 43 9.91 3.67 -7.35
CA VAL A 43 9.34 4.45 -8.44
C VAL A 43 8.72 5.75 -7.92
N GLU A 44 8.00 5.73 -6.79
CA GLU A 44 7.42 6.92 -6.16
C GLU A 44 8.50 7.90 -5.69
N SER A 45 9.62 7.39 -5.15
CA SER A 45 10.77 8.22 -4.77
C SER A 45 11.40 8.93 -5.97
N ARG A 46 11.42 8.29 -7.14
CA ARG A 46 11.88 8.89 -8.41
C ARG A 46 10.85 9.83 -9.03
N ALA A 47 9.56 9.58 -8.83
CA ALA A 47 8.47 10.38 -9.37
C ALA A 47 8.43 11.79 -8.75
N THR A 48 8.66 11.89 -7.45
CA THR A 48 8.57 13.15 -6.69
C THR A 48 9.48 14.27 -7.23
N PRO A 49 10.80 14.06 -7.42
CA PRO A 49 11.66 15.08 -8.01
C PRO A 49 11.30 15.39 -9.46
N LEU A 50 10.85 14.39 -10.24
CA LEU A 50 10.41 14.61 -11.63
C LEU A 50 9.17 15.50 -11.71
N LYS A 51 8.19 15.31 -10.83
CA LYS A 51 6.99 16.17 -10.76
C LYS A 51 7.37 17.60 -10.40
N ARG A 52 8.30 17.77 -9.45
CA ARG A 52 8.80 19.10 -9.08
C ARG A 52 9.54 19.77 -10.23
N ASN A 53 10.36 19.02 -10.96
CA ASN A 53 11.08 19.53 -12.12
C ASN A 53 10.11 19.90 -13.25
N ALA A 54 9.12 19.06 -13.54
CA ALA A 54 8.11 19.35 -14.56
C ALA A 54 7.34 20.64 -14.25
N GLY A 55 6.86 20.80 -13.01
CA GLY A 55 6.18 22.04 -12.61
C GLY A 55 7.10 23.26 -12.61
N ARG A 56 8.41 23.08 -12.37
CA ARG A 56 9.40 24.16 -12.51
C ARG A 56 9.60 24.55 -13.97
N THR A 57 9.78 23.59 -14.87
CA THR A 57 9.97 23.85 -16.30
C THR A 57 8.72 24.46 -16.94
N GLU A 58 7.53 24.04 -16.50
CA GLU A 58 6.26 24.64 -16.92
C GLU A 58 6.18 26.12 -16.50
N ALA A 59 6.51 26.43 -15.25
CA ALA A 59 6.55 27.81 -14.79
C ALA A 59 7.65 28.65 -15.46
N GLU A 60 8.78 28.05 -15.84
CA GLU A 60 9.85 28.73 -16.60
C GLU A 60 9.42 29.02 -18.04
N TYR A 61 8.70 28.09 -18.69
CA TYR A 61 8.09 28.28 -20.00
C TYR A 61 7.04 29.39 -19.98
N GLU A 62 6.09 29.37 -19.04
CA GLU A 62 5.08 30.42 -18.90
C GLU A 62 5.71 31.80 -18.74
N LYS A 63 6.77 31.90 -17.92
CA LYS A 63 7.52 33.15 -17.76
C LYS A 63 8.23 33.59 -19.03
N ALA A 64 8.81 32.67 -19.80
CA ALA A 64 9.47 33.00 -21.07
C ALA A 64 8.47 33.57 -22.08
N VAL A 65 7.29 32.95 -22.18
CA VAL A 65 6.18 33.44 -23.01
C VAL A 65 5.73 34.83 -22.54
N GLU A 66 5.48 35.00 -21.24
CA GLU A 66 5.06 36.29 -20.67
C GLU A 66 6.09 37.40 -20.92
N LYS A 67 7.39 37.11 -20.77
CA LYS A 67 8.46 38.06 -21.10
C LYS A 67 8.39 38.50 -22.55
N LYS A 68 8.22 37.56 -23.49
CA LYS A 68 8.11 37.86 -24.92
C LYS A 68 6.88 38.71 -25.22
N GLU A 69 5.72 38.36 -24.66
CA GLU A 69 4.49 39.13 -24.82
C GLU A 69 4.63 40.56 -24.28
N ASN A 70 5.21 40.72 -23.09
CA ASN A 70 5.48 42.02 -22.50
C ASN A 70 6.45 42.86 -23.35
N PHE A 71 7.47 42.22 -23.92
CA PHE A 71 8.42 42.88 -24.81
C PHE A 71 7.77 43.32 -26.12
N LEU A 72 6.96 42.47 -26.75
CA LEU A 72 6.21 42.81 -27.96
C LEU A 72 5.22 43.96 -27.70
N ASN A 73 4.50 43.92 -26.58
CA ASN A 73 3.61 45.01 -26.16
C ASN A 73 4.37 46.34 -25.95
N MET A 74 5.60 46.28 -25.43
CA MET A 74 6.46 47.46 -25.28
C MET A 74 6.88 48.02 -26.65
N ILE A 75 7.26 47.16 -27.60
CA ILE A 75 7.62 47.56 -28.96
C ILE A 75 6.41 48.21 -29.66
N GLU A 76 5.23 47.60 -29.56
CA GLU A 76 4.00 48.12 -30.15
C GLU A 76 3.67 49.53 -29.64
N ARG A 77 3.89 49.79 -28.34
CA ARG A 77 3.66 51.10 -27.71
C ARG A 77 4.77 52.12 -28.01
N SER A 78 5.91 51.68 -28.55
CA SER A 78 7.03 52.56 -28.86
C SER A 78 6.77 53.41 -30.12
N ARG A 79 7.19 54.68 -30.10
CA ARG A 79 7.11 55.55 -31.28
C ARG A 79 8.02 55.00 -32.38
N GLY A 80 7.43 54.32 -33.35
CA GLY A 80 8.12 53.80 -34.53
C GLY A 80 7.86 52.32 -34.82
N ASN A 81 7.29 51.55 -33.87
CA ASN A 81 6.92 50.13 -34.01
C ASN A 81 7.86 49.32 -34.93
N ASN A 82 9.16 49.44 -34.67
CA ASN A 82 10.17 48.99 -35.62
C ASN A 82 10.72 47.63 -35.20
N LEU A 83 9.98 46.58 -35.53
CA LEU A 83 10.31 45.19 -35.18
C LEU A 83 11.70 44.79 -35.69
N GLU A 84 12.13 45.32 -36.84
CA GLU A 84 13.45 45.07 -37.44
C GLU A 84 14.61 45.52 -36.53
N LYS A 85 14.40 46.54 -35.68
CA LYS A 85 15.41 46.99 -34.71
C LYS A 85 15.53 46.08 -33.49
N TYR A 86 14.51 45.26 -33.24
CA TYR A 86 14.44 44.37 -32.08
C TYR A 86 14.46 42.89 -32.48
N GLU A 87 14.77 42.59 -33.74
CA GLU A 87 14.76 41.23 -34.29
C GLU A 87 15.65 40.28 -33.48
N ASP A 88 16.87 40.70 -33.14
CA ASP A 88 17.80 39.91 -32.31
C ASP A 88 17.21 39.59 -30.92
N ALA A 89 16.57 40.58 -30.28
CA ALA A 89 15.95 40.39 -28.97
C ALA A 89 14.71 39.50 -29.03
N ILE A 90 13.91 39.60 -30.11
CA ILE A 90 12.77 38.71 -30.34
C ILE A 90 13.26 37.27 -30.54
N ASN A 91 14.30 37.08 -31.34
CA ASN A 91 14.93 35.78 -31.56
C ASN A 91 15.50 35.18 -30.26
N ASP A 92 16.08 36.00 -29.39
CA ASP A 92 16.54 35.54 -28.07
C ASP A 92 15.39 35.02 -27.19
N TYR A 93 14.23 35.70 -27.19
CA TYR A 93 13.04 35.21 -26.48
C TYR A 93 12.47 33.95 -27.12
N ASP A 94 12.46 33.86 -28.45
CA ASP A 94 12.04 32.64 -29.15
C ASP A 94 12.95 31.45 -28.80
N ASN A 95 14.26 31.67 -28.77
CA ASN A 95 15.22 30.65 -28.33
C ASN A 95 15.01 30.24 -26.85
N GLU A 96 14.69 31.19 -25.96
CA GLU A 96 14.37 30.89 -24.55
C GLU A 96 13.08 30.04 -24.43
N ILE A 97 12.06 30.36 -25.23
CA ILE A 97 10.79 29.61 -25.29
C ILE A 97 11.04 28.21 -25.85
N ASP A 98 11.71 28.07 -26.99
CA ASP A 98 12.00 26.77 -27.61
C ASP A 98 12.81 25.88 -26.68
N ARG A 99 13.78 26.45 -25.98
CA ARG A 99 14.58 25.72 -24.98
C ARG A 99 13.70 25.22 -23.84
N THR A 100 12.92 26.10 -23.22
CA THR A 100 12.06 25.73 -22.07
C THR A 100 10.94 24.78 -22.47
N GLU A 101 10.41 24.89 -23.69
CA GLU A 101 9.43 23.97 -24.25
C GLU A 101 10.03 22.55 -24.43
N ASN A 102 11.26 22.46 -24.91
CA ASN A 102 11.97 21.17 -25.04
C ASN A 102 12.27 20.52 -23.68
N GLU A 103 12.65 21.33 -22.69
CA GLU A 103 12.85 20.88 -21.30
C GLU A 103 11.53 20.36 -20.70
N MET A 104 10.41 21.07 -20.94
CA MET A 104 9.07 20.65 -20.52
C MET A 104 8.63 19.34 -21.20
N LYS A 105 8.79 19.22 -22.53
CA LYS A 105 8.49 17.98 -23.27
C LYS A 105 9.27 16.79 -22.72
N THR A 106 10.55 16.99 -22.42
CA THR A 106 11.41 15.96 -21.83
C THR A 106 10.94 15.57 -20.42
N ALA A 107 10.59 16.54 -19.58
CA ALA A 107 10.05 16.28 -18.25
C ALA A 107 8.72 15.51 -18.30
N ALA A 108 7.82 15.86 -19.23
CA ALA A 108 6.56 15.17 -19.45
C ALA A 108 6.77 13.71 -19.86
N LEU A 109 7.68 13.44 -20.81
CA LEU A 109 8.02 12.07 -21.23
C LEU A 109 8.57 11.22 -20.07
N LEU A 110 9.41 11.79 -19.22
CA LEU A 110 9.94 11.09 -18.04
C LEU A 110 8.85 10.79 -17.01
N LEU A 111 7.90 11.70 -16.80
CA LEU A 111 6.74 11.47 -15.95
C LEU A 111 5.83 10.36 -16.49
N ASP A 112 5.59 10.34 -17.80
CA ASP A 112 4.78 9.30 -18.44
C ASP A 112 5.42 7.91 -18.31
N GLN A 113 6.74 7.81 -18.46
CA GLN A 113 7.46 6.55 -18.23
C GLN A 113 7.29 6.05 -16.79
N VAL A 114 7.40 6.94 -15.81
CA VAL A 114 7.19 6.61 -14.40
C VAL A 114 5.74 6.21 -14.12
N ASN A 115 4.76 6.92 -14.68
CA ASN A 115 3.34 6.59 -14.55
C ASN A 115 2.99 5.23 -15.17
N LEU A 116 3.65 4.87 -16.28
CA LEU A 116 3.51 3.56 -16.91
C LEU A 116 4.06 2.43 -16.02
N GLU A 117 5.25 2.62 -15.44
CA GLU A 117 5.81 1.67 -14.47
C GLU A 117 4.92 1.50 -13.24
N TYR A 118 4.42 2.61 -12.71
CA TYR A 118 3.49 2.65 -11.58
C TYR A 118 2.22 1.84 -11.86
N SER A 119 1.62 2.05 -13.03
CA SER A 119 0.41 1.36 -13.47
C SER A 119 0.64 -0.14 -13.63
N LYS A 120 1.78 -0.54 -14.21
CA LYS A 120 2.16 -1.96 -14.34
C LYS A 120 2.31 -2.63 -12.98
N LEU A 121 3.02 -1.99 -12.04
CA LEU A 121 3.23 -2.54 -10.70
C LEU A 121 1.91 -2.68 -9.92
N LYS A 122 1.02 -1.68 -9.99
CA LYS A 122 -0.33 -1.77 -9.42
C LYS A 122 -1.14 -2.90 -10.04
N GLY A 123 -1.05 -3.10 -11.35
CA GLY A 123 -1.71 -4.21 -12.05
C GLY A 123 -1.23 -5.58 -11.53
N VAL A 124 0.08 -5.75 -11.38
CA VAL A 124 0.69 -6.97 -10.83
C VAL A 124 0.23 -7.22 -9.39
N MET A 125 0.26 -6.20 -8.53
CA MET A 125 -0.21 -6.30 -7.15
C MET A 125 -1.69 -6.70 -7.08
N LYS A 126 -2.56 -6.01 -7.83
CA LYS A 126 -4.00 -6.30 -7.86
C LYS A 126 -4.29 -7.71 -8.35
N SER A 127 -3.61 -8.16 -9.42
CA SER A 127 -3.75 -9.52 -9.94
C SER A 127 -3.32 -10.56 -8.89
N ALA A 128 -2.16 -10.37 -8.26
CA ALA A 128 -1.67 -11.30 -7.24
C ALA A 128 -2.56 -11.35 -6.00
N GLN A 129 -3.06 -10.20 -5.54
CA GLN A 129 -4.01 -10.11 -4.43
C GLN A 129 -5.34 -10.82 -4.74
N ASN A 130 -5.85 -10.65 -5.96
CA ASN A 130 -7.06 -11.36 -6.40
C ASN A 130 -6.84 -12.88 -6.45
N SER A 131 -5.68 -13.34 -6.94
CA SER A 131 -5.33 -14.76 -6.91
C SER A 131 -5.20 -15.30 -5.49
N ILE A 132 -4.62 -14.54 -4.55
CA ILE A 132 -4.57 -14.93 -3.13
C ILE A 132 -5.99 -15.07 -2.58
N ARG A 133 -6.88 -14.09 -2.84
CA ARG A 133 -8.26 -14.14 -2.38
C ARG A 133 -9.00 -15.38 -2.92
N ALA A 134 -8.89 -15.66 -4.21
CA ALA A 134 -9.51 -16.83 -4.83
C ALA A 134 -9.03 -18.14 -4.19
N LEU A 135 -7.72 -18.27 -3.97
CA LEU A 135 -7.14 -19.46 -3.32
C LEU A 135 -7.61 -19.63 -1.88
N ILE A 136 -7.78 -18.52 -1.13
CA ILE A 136 -8.32 -18.56 0.24
C ILE A 136 -9.79 -18.99 0.21
N GLU A 137 -10.60 -18.44 -0.70
CA GLU A 137 -12.00 -18.83 -0.86
C GLU A 137 -12.16 -20.32 -1.21
N GLU A 138 -11.28 -20.88 -2.04
CA GLU A 138 -11.24 -22.32 -2.32
C GLU A 138 -10.89 -23.15 -1.07
N ILE A 139 -9.91 -22.70 -0.28
CA ILE A 139 -9.54 -23.35 0.98
C ILE A 139 -10.71 -23.32 1.97
N ASP A 140 -11.42 -22.19 2.07
CA ASP A 140 -12.55 -22.04 2.99
C ASP A 140 -13.76 -22.87 2.56
N LYS A 141 -14.01 -23.00 1.25
CA LYS A 141 -15.04 -23.93 0.71
C LYS A 141 -14.75 -25.38 1.09
N GLU A 142 -13.51 -25.83 0.89
CA GLU A 142 -13.14 -27.19 1.28
C GLU A 142 -13.23 -27.41 2.80
N ARG A 143 -12.84 -26.42 3.60
CA ARG A 143 -13.02 -26.48 5.06
C ARG A 143 -14.50 -26.62 5.43
N ALA A 144 -15.38 -25.87 4.77
CA ALA A 144 -16.82 -25.98 4.97
C ALA A 144 -17.37 -27.35 4.55
N GLU A 145 -16.90 -27.90 3.43
CA GLU A 145 -17.26 -29.25 2.98
C GLU A 145 -16.83 -30.34 3.97
N ILE A 146 -15.60 -30.27 4.49
CA ILE A 146 -15.08 -31.21 5.52
C ILE A 146 -15.90 -31.09 6.81
N LEU A 147 -16.21 -29.88 7.26
CA LEU A 147 -17.06 -29.66 8.43
C LEU A 147 -18.48 -30.18 8.20
N ASN A 148 -19.03 -30.03 6.99
CA ASN A 148 -20.35 -30.55 6.63
C ASN A 148 -20.37 -32.09 6.61
N ILE A 149 -19.31 -32.75 6.13
CA ILE A 149 -19.16 -34.21 6.20
C ILE A 149 -19.12 -34.67 7.66
N ASN A 150 -18.36 -33.99 8.52
CA ASN A 150 -18.28 -34.33 9.95
C ASN A 150 -19.58 -34.04 10.72
N ASN A 151 -20.44 -33.15 10.19
CA ASN A 151 -21.73 -32.81 10.78
C ASN A 151 -22.90 -33.56 10.13
N GLN A 152 -22.66 -34.39 9.10
CA GLN A 152 -23.68 -35.32 8.64
C GLN A 152 -23.85 -36.36 9.76
N PRO A 153 -25.06 -36.49 10.34
CA PRO A 153 -25.33 -37.60 11.23
C PRO A 153 -25.19 -38.85 10.38
N ASP A 154 -24.05 -39.55 10.51
CA ASP A 154 -23.93 -40.91 10.01
C ASP A 154 -25.14 -41.67 10.53
N SER A 155 -26.05 -41.98 9.61
CA SER A 155 -26.92 -43.14 9.57
C SER A 155 -27.04 -43.80 10.93
N ALA A 156 -28.12 -43.48 11.66
CA ALA A 156 -28.63 -44.19 12.82
C ALA A 156 -28.03 -45.60 13.00
N VAL A 157 -26.83 -45.67 13.61
CA VAL A 157 -26.38 -46.91 14.23
C VAL A 157 -27.24 -46.95 15.47
N ALA A 158 -28.34 -47.69 15.36
CA ALA A 158 -29.25 -47.93 16.46
C ALA A 158 -28.42 -48.38 17.66
N THR A 159 -28.17 -47.48 18.59
CA THR A 159 -27.71 -47.81 19.93
C THR A 159 -28.76 -48.77 20.45
N PRO A 160 -28.48 -50.08 20.59
CA PRO A 160 -29.49 -50.97 21.14
C PRO A 160 -29.81 -50.45 22.55
N PRO A 161 -31.10 -50.41 22.95
CA PRO A 161 -31.48 -49.93 24.27
C PRO A 161 -30.69 -50.73 25.32
N PRO A 162 -30.21 -50.10 26.41
CA PRO A 162 -29.50 -50.80 27.46
C PRO A 162 -30.38 -51.93 27.97
N GLY A 163 -30.01 -53.15 27.59
CA GLY A 163 -30.66 -54.36 28.05
C GLY A 163 -30.59 -54.40 29.56
N ALA A 164 -31.74 -54.67 30.19
CA ALA A 164 -31.87 -54.88 31.62
C ALA A 164 -31.02 -56.08 32.05
N PHE A 165 -29.73 -55.85 32.34
CA PHE A 165 -28.95 -56.74 33.18
C PHE A 165 -29.51 -56.64 34.59
N ARG A 166 -30.37 -57.59 34.93
CA ARG A 166 -30.66 -57.95 36.32
C ARG A 166 -29.46 -58.71 36.87
N PRO A 167 -28.79 -58.26 37.95
CA PRO A 167 -28.02 -59.14 38.79
C PRO A 167 -28.94 -59.70 39.88
N SER A 168 -29.19 -61.00 39.82
CA SER A 168 -29.60 -61.78 40.98
C SER A 168 -28.50 -61.72 42.05
N SER A 169 -28.89 -61.32 43.25
CA SER A 169 -28.31 -61.70 44.55
C SER A 169 -26.79 -61.71 44.74
N GLN A 170 -26.38 -60.90 45.73
CA GLN A 170 -25.45 -61.24 46.82
C GLN A 170 -24.08 -60.53 46.81
N GLY A 171 -23.96 -59.50 47.66
CA GLY A 171 -22.74 -59.26 48.43
C GLY A 171 -22.02 -57.93 48.20
N SER A 172 -21.93 -57.16 49.29
CA SER A 172 -20.84 -56.22 49.60
C SER A 172 -20.87 -54.80 49.00
N ARG A 173 -21.63 -53.93 49.69
CA ARG A 173 -21.20 -52.63 50.26
C ARG A 173 -20.24 -51.77 49.41
N HIS A 174 -20.75 -50.69 48.85
CA HIS A 174 -20.39 -49.32 49.28
C HIS A 174 -21.43 -48.32 48.74
N GLU A 175 -22.24 -47.77 49.64
CA GLU A 175 -22.97 -46.52 49.44
C GLU A 175 -21.94 -45.38 49.39
N VAL A 176 -22.08 -44.42 48.46
CA VAL A 176 -22.40 -43.03 48.81
C VAL A 176 -23.03 -42.35 47.58
N ALA A 177 -24.26 -41.87 47.74
CA ALA A 177 -24.88 -40.87 46.88
C ALA A 177 -24.84 -39.49 47.58
N PHE A 178 -25.35 -38.47 46.89
CA PHE A 178 -25.56 -37.06 47.31
C PHE A 178 -24.34 -36.14 47.10
N GLY A 179 -24.41 -35.03 46.38
CA GLY A 179 -25.54 -34.32 45.78
C GLY A 179 -25.04 -33.08 45.04
N MET A 180 -25.79 -32.66 44.02
CA MET A 180 -25.56 -31.44 43.25
C MET A 180 -25.74 -30.17 44.10
N LYS A 181 -24.93 -29.13 43.83
CA LYS A 181 -25.35 -27.71 43.79
C LYS A 181 -24.39 -26.88 42.91
N GLU A 182 -24.90 -26.25 41.87
CA GLU A 182 -24.40 -24.98 41.33
C GLU A 182 -25.34 -23.84 41.82
N PRO A 183 -25.19 -22.58 41.37
CA PRO A 183 -24.09 -21.63 41.54
C PRO A 183 -24.60 -20.34 42.22
N LYS A 184 -23.74 -19.45 42.76
CA LYS A 184 -24.10 -18.02 42.95
C LYS A 184 -22.91 -17.05 42.86
N THR A 185 -23.15 -16.05 42.02
CA THR A 185 -22.56 -14.72 41.86
C THR A 185 -22.65 -13.84 43.12
N SER A 186 -21.69 -12.95 43.33
CA SER A 186 -21.96 -11.60 43.86
C SER A 186 -20.77 -10.65 43.60
N GLU A 187 -21.14 -9.47 43.12
CA GLU A 187 -20.36 -8.26 42.83
C GLU A 187 -19.56 -7.73 44.03
N GLY A 188 -18.58 -6.84 43.77
CA GLY A 188 -18.17 -5.85 44.78
C GLY A 188 -16.73 -5.34 44.70
N VAL A 189 -16.48 -4.36 43.82
CA VAL A 189 -15.83 -3.06 44.10
C VAL A 189 -14.51 -3.01 44.91
N ASP A 190 -13.41 -2.60 44.25
CA ASP A 190 -12.71 -1.32 44.53
C ASP A 190 -11.55 -1.12 43.51
N GLU A 191 -11.71 -0.15 42.61
CA GLU A 191 -10.57 0.68 42.19
C GLU A 191 -10.38 1.76 43.27
N PRO A 192 -9.14 2.20 43.52
CA PRO A 192 -8.94 3.64 43.34
C PRO A 192 -7.72 4.02 42.49
N GLU A 193 -7.92 5.18 41.91
CA GLU A 193 -7.19 5.95 40.93
C GLU A 193 -5.77 6.42 41.29
N GLU A 194 -5.07 6.82 40.21
CA GLU A 194 -4.19 7.98 40.04
C GLU A 194 -3.25 8.39 41.19
N THR A 195 -1.95 8.53 40.87
CA THR A 195 -1.44 9.90 40.64
C THR A 195 -0.14 9.95 39.85
N LYS A 196 -0.10 11.02 39.05
CA LYS A 196 0.84 11.43 38.02
C LYS A 196 2.19 11.89 38.60
N ALA A 197 3.24 11.71 37.82
CA ALA A 197 4.26 12.74 37.66
C ALA A 197 4.91 12.60 36.27
N GLU A 198 4.57 13.54 35.40
CA GLU A 198 5.29 13.82 34.16
C GLU A 198 6.76 14.16 34.46
N PRO A 199 7.67 13.89 33.52
CA PRO A 199 8.68 14.89 33.22
C PRO A 199 8.40 15.51 31.85
N ALA A 200 8.19 16.82 31.90
CA ALA A 200 8.23 17.73 30.76
C ALA A 200 9.52 17.49 29.96
N ASN A 201 9.37 17.00 28.73
CA ASN A 201 10.47 16.96 27.78
C ASN A 201 10.54 18.32 27.10
N GLU A 202 11.33 19.21 27.69
CA GLU A 202 11.64 20.52 27.15
C GLU A 202 12.28 20.42 25.76
N SER A 203 11.58 21.02 24.80
CA SER A 203 12.13 21.82 23.70
C SER A 203 13.67 21.88 23.59
N ARG A 204 14.22 21.09 22.66
CA ARG A 204 15.50 21.41 21.98
C ARG A 204 15.32 21.37 20.47
N ASN A 205 14.43 22.21 19.95
CA ASN A 205 14.60 22.80 18.63
C ASN A 205 14.62 24.31 18.82
N ARG A 206 15.83 24.86 18.90
CA ARG A 206 16.04 26.31 18.95
C ARG A 206 15.46 26.91 17.66
N PRO A 207 14.66 27.99 17.75
CA PRO A 207 14.39 28.81 16.59
C PRO A 207 15.71 29.52 16.22
N PHE A 208 16.21 29.28 15.01
CA PHE A 208 17.20 30.17 14.43
C PHE A 208 16.48 31.42 13.92
N SER A 209 16.47 32.45 14.75
CA SER A 209 16.23 33.84 14.33
C SER A 209 17.06 34.75 15.26
N PRO A 210 17.37 36.00 14.85
CA PRO A 210 18.47 36.44 13.99
C PRO A 210 19.41 37.34 14.83
N CYS A 211 20.20 38.21 14.20
CA CYS A 211 21.01 39.29 14.81
C CYS A 211 22.50 38.93 15.04
N GLY A 212 23.28 39.12 13.97
CA GLY A 212 24.72 39.31 14.02
C GLY A 212 25.06 40.61 13.31
N LEU A 213 24.95 41.71 14.04
CA LEU A 213 25.39 43.04 13.66
C LEU A 213 26.89 43.00 13.34
N GLY A 214 27.24 43.09 12.05
CA GLY A 214 28.61 43.22 11.56
C GLY A 214 28.80 44.58 10.91
N THR A 215 29.01 45.60 11.72
CA THR A 215 29.54 46.90 11.30
C THR A 215 31.01 46.74 10.92
N SER A 216 31.41 47.12 9.70
CA SER A 216 32.47 48.12 9.50
C SER A 216 32.67 48.41 8.02
N THR A 217 32.63 49.71 7.73
CA THR A 217 32.99 50.42 6.51
C THR A 217 34.46 50.21 6.11
N THR A 218 34.76 50.23 4.82
CA THR A 218 35.91 51.02 4.30
C THR A 218 35.72 51.34 2.82
N HIS A 219 35.95 52.62 2.52
CA HIS A 219 36.10 53.22 1.21
C HIS A 219 37.06 52.44 0.30
N HIS A 220 36.74 52.40 -1.00
CA HIS A 220 37.75 52.59 -2.03
C HIS A 220 37.11 53.39 -3.17
N ASP A 221 37.27 54.70 -3.08
CA ASP A 221 37.27 55.58 -4.25
C ASP A 221 38.63 55.49 -4.95
N SER A 222 38.59 55.84 -6.24
CA SER A 222 39.67 56.20 -7.17
C SER A 222 40.45 55.06 -7.83
N VAL A 223 40.80 55.10 -9.13
CA VAL A 223 40.57 55.99 -10.29
C VAL A 223 41.16 55.20 -11.48
N ASP A 224 40.54 55.26 -12.66
CA ASP A 224 41.18 55.58 -13.96
C ASP A 224 40.10 55.97 -14.99
#